data_AF-A0A8T5NX78-F1
#
_entry.id   AF-A0A8T5NX78-F1
#
_cell.length_a   1.000
_cell.length_b   1.000
_cell.length_c   1.000
_cell.angle_alpha   90.00
_cell.angle_beta   90.00
_cell.angle_gamma   90.00
#
_symmetry.space_group_name_H-M   'P 1'
#
loop_
_entity.id
_entity.type
_entity.pdbx_description
1 polymer ?
#
loop_
_entity_poly.entity_id
_entity_poly.type
_entity_poly.pdbx_seq_one_letter_code
_entity_poly.pdbx_strand_id
1 'polypeptide(L)'
;EYYTSTEYNPVRSIAKASQTGPGTNIITGLAVGLQSTAMPVVAIVAGTLISYGFGEAIGAGYGIYAVAIAAVAMLSTTGMIVAIDSFGPITDNAGGIAEMSALPEDIREITDALDAVGNTTKAVTKGYAIGSAALGALALFASYVHEASIKKALVFSLSDPLIIAGLFLGGMLPFLFSSYLMSAVGRAAFEVVEEVRRQFREIKGIMEGTAKPEYGKCVDIVTKAALKEMTVPAIIAIASPLAVGYILGPVALGGLLVGVIVTGLLLAIQMTSGGAAWDNAKKYIEKGNYGGKKSDPHKAAVVGDTVGDPFKDTAGPALNSLIKVMNTIALIFAASIAAHGGLIALV
;
A
#
# COMPACT_ATOMS: atom_id res chain seq x y z
N GLU A 1 -3.72 13.83 3.09
CA GLU A 1 -4.21 15.22 2.95
C GLU A 1 -3.22 16.12 2.22
N TYR A 2 -2.20 16.73 2.84
CA TYR A 2 -1.30 17.69 2.15
C TYR A 2 -0.72 17.21 0.80
N TYR A 3 -0.28 15.96 0.74
CA TYR A 3 0.27 15.36 -0.49
C TYR A 3 -0.78 14.85 -1.48
N THR A 4 -2.06 14.79 -1.09
CA THR A 4 -3.11 14.06 -1.81
C THR A 4 -4.36 14.89 -2.15
N SER A 5 -4.61 16.03 -1.50
CA SER A 5 -5.76 16.89 -1.78
C SER A 5 -5.47 17.92 -2.89
N THR A 6 -6.48 18.22 -3.71
CA THR A 6 -6.44 19.23 -4.79
C THR A 6 -6.22 20.66 -4.31
N GLU A 7 -6.31 20.91 -3.00
CA GLU A 7 -6.13 22.23 -2.40
C GLU A 7 -4.65 22.63 -2.28
N TYR A 8 -3.75 21.65 -2.23
CA TYR A 8 -2.34 21.88 -1.92
C TYR A 8 -1.42 21.80 -3.14
N ASN A 9 -0.23 22.38 -2.98
CA ASN A 9 0.77 22.46 -4.04
C ASN A 9 1.21 21.11 -4.63
N PRO A 10 1.37 20.00 -3.88
CA PRO A 10 1.82 18.73 -4.45
C PRO A 10 0.94 18.22 -5.60
N VAL A 11 -0.38 18.13 -5.39
CA VAL A 11 -1.32 17.70 -6.44
C VAL A 11 -1.41 18.71 -7.58
N ARG A 12 -1.46 20.01 -7.26
CA ARG A 12 -1.48 21.07 -8.27
C ARG A 12 -0.22 21.08 -9.14
N SER A 13 0.93 20.68 -8.60
CA SER A 13 2.18 20.56 -9.37
C SER A 13 2.12 19.44 -10.41
N ILE A 14 1.53 18.28 -10.07
CA ILE A 14 1.30 17.16 -11.00
C ILE A 14 0.30 17.57 -12.09
N ALA A 15 -0.80 18.22 -11.72
CA ALA A 15 -1.77 18.74 -12.68
C ALA A 15 -1.13 19.77 -13.63
N LYS A 16 -0.33 20.71 -13.10
CA LYS A 16 0.42 21.68 -13.89
C LYS A 16 1.43 21.02 -14.84
N ALA A 17 2.13 19.98 -14.38
CA ALA A 17 3.08 19.21 -15.18
C ALA A 17 2.41 18.47 -16.34
N SER A 18 1.14 18.08 -16.19
CA SER A 18 0.35 17.41 -17.23
C SER A 18 0.23 18.25 -18.52
N GLN A 19 0.39 19.58 -18.44
CA GLN A 19 0.43 20.47 -19.61
C GLN A 19 1.60 20.22 -20.56
N THR A 20 2.68 19.58 -20.09
CA THR A 20 3.83 19.17 -20.92
C THR A 20 3.83 17.67 -21.25
N GLY A 21 2.75 16.96 -20.91
CA GLY A 21 2.48 15.58 -21.32
C GLY A 21 2.63 14.53 -20.21
N PRO A 22 2.47 13.23 -20.54
CA PRO A 22 2.46 12.15 -19.56
C PRO A 22 3.80 11.98 -18.81
N GLY A 23 4.93 12.18 -19.48
CA GLY A 23 6.26 11.94 -18.90
C GLY A 23 6.56 12.86 -17.71
N THR A 24 6.27 14.15 -17.84
CA THR A 24 6.45 15.15 -16.77
C THR A 24 5.42 14.97 -15.65
N ASN A 25 4.18 14.58 -15.97
CA ASN A 25 3.19 14.16 -14.97
C ASN A 25 3.71 12.98 -14.11
N ILE A 26 4.23 11.91 -14.75
CA ILE A 26 4.74 10.72 -14.04
C ILE A 26 5.97 11.09 -13.19
N ILE A 27 6.94 11.81 -13.75
CA ILE A 27 8.13 12.25 -13.00
C ILE A 27 7.73 13.07 -11.75
N THR A 28 6.77 13.99 -11.90
CA THR A 28 6.32 14.85 -10.79
C THR A 28 5.55 14.04 -9.73
N GLY A 29 4.67 13.11 -10.14
CA GLY A 29 3.93 12.26 -9.20
C GLY A 29 4.82 11.29 -8.43
N LEU A 30 5.84 10.72 -9.08
CA LEU A 30 6.87 9.92 -8.41
C LEU A 30 7.64 10.74 -7.38
N ALA A 31 8.05 11.97 -7.72
CA ALA A 31 8.74 12.86 -6.79
C ALA A 31 7.86 13.25 -5.58
N VAL A 32 6.58 13.56 -5.82
CA VAL A 32 5.59 13.82 -4.75
C VAL A 32 5.38 12.60 -3.86
N GLY A 33 5.28 11.40 -4.44
CA GLY A 33 5.20 10.13 -3.72
C GLY A 33 6.42 9.91 -2.82
N LEU A 34 7.64 10.12 -3.33
CA LEU A 34 8.88 10.02 -2.54
C LEU A 34 8.91 11.02 -1.39
N GLN A 35 8.58 12.29 -1.64
CA GLN A 35 8.50 13.33 -0.61
C GLN A 35 7.47 13.02 0.48
N SER A 36 6.34 12.38 0.13
CA SER A 36 5.25 12.07 1.08
C SER A 36 5.66 11.17 2.24
N THR A 37 6.77 10.42 2.09
CA THR A 37 7.33 9.53 3.12
C THR A 37 7.88 10.27 4.34
N ALA A 38 8.37 11.51 4.18
CA ALA A 38 9.20 12.16 5.19
C ALA A 38 8.44 12.46 6.49
N MET A 39 7.29 13.15 6.39
CA MET A 39 6.55 13.58 7.58
C MET A 39 5.94 12.42 8.39
N PRO A 40 5.30 11.39 7.78
CA PRO A 40 4.82 10.23 8.51
C PRO A 40 5.95 9.45 9.22
N VAL A 41 7.12 9.28 8.59
CA VAL A 41 8.25 8.60 9.21
C VAL A 41 8.81 9.39 10.39
N VAL A 42 8.96 10.71 10.26
CA VAL A 42 9.35 11.57 11.40
C VAL A 42 8.34 11.47 12.55
N ALA A 43 7.03 11.41 12.26
CA ALA A 43 6.01 11.22 13.28
C ALA A 43 6.10 9.85 13.97
N ILE A 44 6.37 8.78 13.22
CA ILE A 44 6.60 7.42 13.76
C ILE A 44 7.86 7.38 14.64
N VAL A 45 8.96 8.00 14.20
CA VAL A 45 10.21 8.10 14.98
C VAL A 45 9.99 8.89 16.27
N ALA A 46 9.36 10.07 16.19
CA ALA A 46 9.05 10.89 17.35
C ALA A 46 8.14 10.15 18.33
N GLY A 47 7.06 9.52 17.85
CA GLY A 47 6.17 8.71 18.68
C GLY A 47 6.91 7.55 19.36
N THR A 48 7.74 6.82 18.62
CA THR A 48 8.53 5.70 19.16
C THR A 48 9.48 6.16 20.26
N LEU A 49 10.27 7.23 20.03
CA LEU A 49 11.24 7.73 21.00
C LEU A 49 10.58 8.34 22.24
N ILE A 50 9.47 9.08 22.05
CA ILE A 50 8.70 9.68 23.16
C ILE A 50 8.07 8.57 24.00
N SER A 51 7.37 7.62 23.39
CA SER A 51 6.76 6.50 24.12
C SER A 51 7.79 5.63 24.83
N TYR A 52 8.92 5.33 24.19
CA TYR A 52 10.01 4.60 24.82
C TYR A 52 10.56 5.35 26.05
N GLY A 53 10.84 6.65 25.91
CA GLY A 53 11.35 7.49 27.01
C GLY A 53 10.38 7.60 28.18
N PHE A 54 9.07 7.71 27.92
CA PHE A 54 8.04 7.65 28.96
C PHE A 54 7.98 6.28 29.64
N GLY A 55 8.13 5.18 28.90
CA GLY A 55 8.17 3.83 29.47
C GLY A 55 9.35 3.65 30.42
N GLU A 56 10.57 3.97 29.99
CA GLU A 56 11.76 3.87 30.86
C GLU A 56 11.71 4.81 32.08
N ALA A 57 11.02 5.95 31.98
CA ALA A 57 10.78 6.85 33.12
C ALA A 57 9.80 6.26 34.16
N ILE A 58 8.94 5.32 33.78
CA ILE A 58 8.07 4.56 34.70
C ILE A 58 8.84 3.40 35.34
N GLY A 59 9.73 2.74 34.59
CA GLY A 59 10.65 1.74 35.10
C GLY A 59 11.51 1.09 34.01
N ALA A 60 12.63 0.51 34.42
CA ALA A 60 13.55 -0.16 33.51
C ALA A 60 12.88 -1.31 32.74
N GLY A 61 12.98 -1.30 31.41
CA GLY A 61 12.40 -2.32 30.53
C GLY A 61 10.95 -2.08 30.11
N TYR A 62 10.28 -1.04 30.63
CA TYR A 62 8.93 -0.67 30.19
C TYR A 62 8.91 0.14 28.89
N GLY A 63 10.06 0.61 28.36
CA GLY A 63 10.14 1.40 27.13
C GLY A 63 9.53 0.70 25.91
N ILE A 64 9.88 -0.56 25.68
CA ILE A 64 9.32 -1.37 24.56
C ILE A 64 7.82 -1.58 24.75
N TYR A 65 7.38 -1.85 25.98
CA TYR A 65 5.96 -2.01 26.29
C TYR A 65 5.16 -0.73 26.03
N ALA A 66 5.72 0.44 26.39
CA ALA A 66 5.10 1.73 26.11
C ALA A 66 4.99 2.04 24.61
N VAL A 67 5.96 1.62 23.78
CA VAL A 67 5.85 1.69 22.31
C VAL A 67 4.72 0.78 21.78
N ALA A 68 4.58 -0.44 22.32
CA ALA A 68 3.46 -1.33 21.97
C ALA A 68 2.09 -0.76 22.39
N ILE A 69 2.00 -0.15 23.58
CA ILE A 69 0.78 0.56 24.02
C ILE A 69 0.48 1.77 23.13
N ALA A 70 1.48 2.52 22.67
CA ALA A 70 1.28 3.60 21.70
C ALA A 70 0.74 3.09 20.35
N ALA A 71 1.19 1.90 19.91
CA ALA A 71 0.65 1.22 18.73
C ALA A 71 -0.82 0.81 18.87
N VAL A 72 -1.28 0.52 20.11
CA VAL A 72 -2.66 0.16 20.49
C VAL A 72 -3.52 1.38 20.85
N ALA A 73 -2.90 2.53 21.16
CA ALA A 73 -3.57 3.82 21.28
C ALA A 73 -3.83 4.46 19.90
N MET A 74 -2.90 4.31 18.96
CA MET A 74 -3.27 4.19 17.54
C MET A 74 -4.09 2.91 17.36
N LEU A 75 -4.93 2.78 16.32
CA LEU A 75 -5.96 1.72 16.23
C LEU A 75 -7.09 1.78 17.29
N SER A 76 -7.00 2.57 18.37
CA SER A 76 -8.15 2.78 19.28
C SER A 76 -9.35 3.42 18.55
N THR A 77 -9.09 4.24 17.53
CA THR A 77 -10.09 4.84 16.64
C THR A 77 -10.38 3.99 15.39
N THR A 78 -9.95 2.72 15.33
CA THR A 78 -10.12 1.85 14.15
C THR A 78 -11.57 1.80 13.64
N GLY A 79 -12.58 1.75 14.52
CA GLY A 79 -13.98 1.75 14.10
C GLY A 79 -14.38 2.99 13.29
N MET A 80 -13.88 4.17 13.67
CA MET A 80 -14.08 5.42 12.93
C MET A 80 -13.27 5.43 11.63
N ILE A 81 -12.02 4.98 11.66
CA ILE A 81 -11.16 4.90 10.46
C ILE A 81 -11.78 3.96 9.41
N VAL A 82 -12.25 2.78 9.79
CA VAL A 82 -12.90 1.80 8.89
C VAL A 82 -14.23 2.33 8.35
N ALA A 83 -15.03 3.03 9.15
CA ALA A 83 -16.27 3.66 8.68
C ALA A 83 -15.98 4.75 7.61
N ILE A 84 -14.97 5.58 7.86
CA ILE A 84 -14.53 6.67 6.96
C ILE A 84 -13.86 6.12 5.68
N ASP A 85 -13.20 4.96 5.76
CA ASP A 85 -12.63 4.26 4.60
C ASP A 85 -13.74 3.63 3.75
N SER A 86 -14.69 2.94 4.40
CA SER A 86 -15.84 2.28 3.76
C SER A 86 -16.81 3.25 3.08
N PHE A 87 -16.89 4.50 3.57
CA PHE A 87 -17.68 5.55 2.94
C PHE A 87 -17.31 5.75 1.46
N GLY A 88 -16.02 5.75 1.13
CA GLY A 88 -15.55 6.05 -0.22
C GLY A 88 -15.97 5.02 -1.29
N PRO A 89 -15.80 3.70 -1.08
CA PRO A 89 -16.32 2.69 -2.00
C PRO A 89 -17.86 2.66 -2.08
N ILE A 90 -18.58 3.09 -1.04
CA ILE A 90 -20.04 3.18 -1.08
C ILE A 90 -20.48 4.32 -2.01
N THR A 91 -19.84 5.49 -1.92
CA THR A 91 -20.20 6.67 -2.75
C THR A 91 -19.79 6.50 -4.21
N ASP A 92 -18.65 5.87 -4.47
CA ASP A 92 -18.17 5.44 -5.79
C ASP A 92 -19.19 4.51 -6.47
N ASN A 93 -19.60 3.43 -5.80
CA ASN A 93 -20.65 2.53 -6.29
C ASN A 93 -22.00 3.23 -6.50
N ALA A 94 -22.38 4.17 -5.63
CA ALA A 94 -23.62 4.94 -5.78
C ALA A 94 -23.59 5.80 -7.06
N GLY A 95 -22.47 6.46 -7.36
CA GLY A 95 -22.28 7.19 -8.61
C GLY A 95 -22.31 6.27 -9.84
N GLY A 96 -21.64 5.12 -9.76
CA GLY A 96 -21.69 4.10 -10.82
C GLY A 96 -23.11 3.60 -11.10
N ILE A 97 -23.91 3.35 -10.06
CA ILE A 97 -25.32 2.96 -10.19
C ILE A 97 -26.15 4.10 -10.81
N ALA A 98 -25.92 5.35 -10.41
CA ALA A 98 -26.64 6.51 -10.97
C ALA A 98 -26.39 6.65 -12.48
N GLU A 99 -25.13 6.55 -12.91
CA GLU A 99 -24.72 6.57 -14.32
C GLU A 99 -25.35 5.42 -15.11
N MET A 100 -25.17 4.17 -14.64
CA MET A 100 -25.68 2.98 -15.33
C MET A 100 -27.22 2.91 -15.37
N SER A 101 -27.91 3.65 -14.50
CA SER A 101 -29.38 3.74 -14.45
C SER A 101 -29.93 4.97 -15.20
N ALA A 102 -29.06 5.78 -15.82
CA ALA A 102 -29.40 7.04 -16.47
C ALA A 102 -30.24 7.99 -15.57
N LEU A 103 -29.84 8.12 -14.30
CA LEU A 103 -30.46 9.08 -13.38
C LEU A 103 -30.15 10.53 -13.79
N PRO A 104 -30.96 11.50 -13.35
CA PRO A 104 -30.72 12.93 -13.58
C PRO A 104 -29.33 13.42 -13.14
N GLU A 105 -28.78 14.40 -13.85
CA GLU A 105 -27.43 14.93 -13.65
C GLU A 105 -27.19 15.49 -12.24
N ASP A 106 -28.21 16.06 -11.59
CA ASP A 106 -28.11 16.56 -10.21
C ASP A 106 -27.83 15.44 -9.20
N ILE A 107 -28.31 14.22 -9.45
CA ILE A 107 -27.93 13.04 -8.67
C ILE A 107 -26.45 12.68 -8.91
N ARG A 108 -25.97 12.77 -10.16
CA ARG A 108 -24.57 12.53 -10.50
C ARG A 108 -23.66 13.55 -9.82
N GLU A 109 -23.98 14.84 -9.88
CA GLU A 109 -23.25 15.93 -9.20
C GLU A 109 -23.12 15.69 -7.69
N ILE A 110 -24.21 15.24 -7.03
CA ILE A 110 -24.18 14.86 -5.60
C ILE A 110 -23.22 13.68 -5.38
N THR A 111 -23.31 12.62 -6.18
CA THR A 111 -22.42 11.44 -6.02
C THR A 111 -20.95 11.76 -6.29
N ASP A 112 -20.64 12.59 -7.29
CA ASP A 112 -19.28 13.02 -7.61
C ASP A 112 -18.67 13.89 -6.50
N ALA A 113 -19.47 14.74 -5.85
CA ALA A 113 -19.03 15.48 -4.67
C ALA A 113 -18.71 14.55 -3.49
N LEU A 114 -19.52 13.51 -3.27
CA LEU A 114 -19.30 12.52 -2.21
C LEU A 114 -18.12 11.58 -2.49
N ASP A 115 -17.87 11.18 -3.74
CA ASP A 115 -16.67 10.42 -4.13
C ASP A 115 -15.39 11.26 -4.03
N ALA A 116 -15.43 12.57 -4.31
CA ALA A 116 -14.29 13.46 -4.09
C ALA A 116 -13.87 13.53 -2.60
N VAL A 117 -14.84 13.54 -1.69
CA VAL A 117 -14.58 13.36 -0.24
C VAL A 117 -14.03 11.96 0.02
N GLY A 118 -14.67 10.93 -0.53
CA GLY A 118 -14.28 9.52 -0.41
C GLY A 118 -12.83 9.23 -0.81
N ASN A 119 -12.31 9.82 -1.89
CA ASN A 119 -10.91 9.61 -2.30
C ASN A 119 -9.91 10.36 -1.40
N THR A 120 -10.32 11.49 -0.80
CA THR A 120 -9.52 12.17 0.22
C THR A 120 -9.47 11.35 1.52
N THR A 121 -10.60 10.77 1.93
CA THR A 121 -10.67 9.91 3.12
C THR A 121 -9.92 8.60 2.93
N LYS A 122 -10.16 7.86 1.83
CA LYS A 122 -9.40 6.64 1.41
C LYS A 122 -7.88 6.85 1.52
N ALA A 123 -7.35 8.02 1.14
CA ALA A 123 -5.92 8.30 1.23
C ALA A 123 -5.42 8.47 2.68
N VAL A 124 -6.22 9.12 3.55
CA VAL A 124 -5.88 9.32 4.96
C VAL A 124 -6.00 8.02 5.76
N THR A 125 -7.05 7.23 5.53
CA THR A 125 -7.30 5.93 6.17
C THR A 125 -6.24 4.89 5.79
N LYS A 126 -5.86 4.79 4.51
CA LYS A 126 -4.73 3.95 4.08
C LYS A 126 -3.41 4.40 4.74
N GLY A 127 -3.16 5.71 4.82
CA GLY A 127 -2.00 6.26 5.54
C GLY A 127 -1.97 5.88 7.03
N TYR A 128 -3.12 5.95 7.71
CA TYR A 128 -3.30 5.51 9.09
C TYR A 128 -3.06 4.00 9.24
N ALA A 129 -3.60 3.18 8.33
CA ALA A 129 -3.42 1.74 8.32
C ALA A 129 -1.95 1.33 8.12
N ILE A 130 -1.18 2.10 7.34
CA ILE A 130 0.26 1.90 7.12
C ILE A 130 1.08 2.33 8.35
N GLY A 131 0.79 3.51 8.94
CA GLY A 131 1.50 4.00 10.13
C GLY A 131 1.30 3.12 11.36
N SER A 132 0.06 2.69 11.60
CA SER A 132 -0.27 1.72 12.66
C SER A 132 0.35 0.34 12.42
N ALA A 133 0.51 -0.07 11.16
CA ALA A 133 1.20 -1.31 10.82
C ALA A 133 2.69 -1.27 11.18
N ALA A 134 3.37 -0.15 10.97
CA ALA A 134 4.76 0.00 11.37
C ALA A 134 4.94 -0.13 12.88
N LEU A 135 4.15 0.60 13.68
CA LEU A 135 4.19 0.51 15.14
C LEU A 135 3.82 -0.89 15.66
N GLY A 136 2.78 -1.50 15.08
CA GLY A 136 2.38 -2.88 15.40
C GLY A 136 3.46 -3.91 15.02
N ALA A 137 4.17 -3.70 13.91
CA ALA A 137 5.26 -4.58 13.51
C ALA A 137 6.51 -4.43 14.39
N LEU A 138 6.80 -3.23 14.91
CA LEU A 138 7.84 -3.05 15.94
C LEU A 138 7.48 -3.80 17.23
N ALA A 139 6.20 -3.81 17.64
CA ALA A 139 5.74 -4.60 18.78
C ALA A 139 5.86 -6.11 18.52
N LEU A 140 5.44 -6.60 17.33
CA LEU A 140 5.61 -8.01 16.94
C LEU A 140 7.09 -8.41 16.86
N PHE A 141 7.97 -7.53 16.36
CA PHE A 141 9.42 -7.75 16.35
C PHE A 141 9.98 -7.85 17.76
N ALA A 142 9.55 -7.01 18.70
CA ALA A 142 9.94 -7.12 20.11
C ALA A 142 9.48 -8.44 20.74
N SER A 143 8.24 -8.89 20.46
CA SER A 143 7.76 -10.21 20.86
C SER A 143 8.58 -11.34 20.25
N TYR A 144 8.98 -11.22 18.98
CA TYR A 144 9.85 -12.19 18.30
C TYR A 144 11.23 -12.27 18.96
N VAL A 145 11.86 -11.12 19.26
CA VAL A 145 13.14 -11.05 19.97
C VAL A 145 13.06 -11.70 21.35
N HIS A 146 11.96 -11.47 22.08
CA HIS A 146 11.72 -12.09 23.38
C HIS A 146 11.60 -13.62 23.24
N GLU A 147 10.67 -14.10 22.42
CA GLU A 147 10.38 -15.53 22.23
C GLU A 147 11.59 -16.32 21.71
N ALA A 148 12.29 -15.78 20.71
CA ALA A 148 13.50 -16.40 20.16
C ALA A 148 14.67 -16.41 21.15
N SER A 149 14.68 -15.52 22.14
CA SER A 149 15.72 -15.45 23.18
C SER A 149 15.49 -16.37 24.38
N ILE A 150 14.30 -16.98 24.54
CA ILE A 150 13.95 -17.81 25.71
C ILE A 150 14.93 -19.00 25.89
N LYS A 151 15.32 -19.66 24.79
CA LYS A 151 16.21 -20.83 24.82
C LYS A 151 17.70 -20.48 24.76
N LYS A 152 18.05 -19.38 24.09
CA LYS A 152 19.42 -18.89 23.90
C LYS A 152 19.34 -17.38 23.75
N ALA A 153 19.98 -16.62 24.62
CA ALA A 153 20.01 -15.15 24.53
C ALA A 153 20.54 -14.72 23.15
N LEU A 154 19.74 -13.95 22.40
CA LEU A 154 20.12 -13.42 21.10
C LEU A 154 20.57 -11.96 21.25
N VAL A 155 21.72 -11.62 20.65
CA VAL A 155 22.24 -10.25 20.63
C VAL A 155 22.07 -9.70 19.22
N PHE A 156 21.23 -8.68 19.06
CA PHE A 156 20.99 -8.05 17.76
C PHE A 156 21.97 -6.89 17.53
N SER A 157 23.20 -7.20 17.09
CA SER A 157 24.22 -6.20 16.74
C SER A 157 24.32 -5.95 15.24
N LEU A 158 24.30 -4.68 14.81
CA LEU A 158 24.55 -4.31 13.40
C LEU A 158 25.98 -4.64 12.91
N SER A 159 26.89 -5.05 13.81
CA SER A 159 28.19 -5.61 13.44
C SER A 159 28.14 -7.09 13.02
N ASP A 160 27.00 -7.77 13.23
CA ASP A 160 26.82 -9.17 12.86
C ASP A 160 26.45 -9.29 11.36
N PRO A 161 27.24 -9.99 10.54
CA PRO A 161 26.95 -10.16 9.12
C PRO A 161 25.64 -10.92 8.85
N LEU A 162 25.14 -11.76 9.77
CA LEU A 162 23.83 -12.40 9.64
C LEU A 162 22.69 -11.38 9.71
N ILE A 163 22.80 -10.36 10.55
CA ILE A 163 21.82 -9.27 10.63
C ILE A 163 21.88 -8.40 9.39
N ILE A 164 23.08 -8.07 8.91
CA ILE A 164 23.26 -7.31 7.66
C ILE A 164 22.65 -8.08 6.47
N ALA A 165 22.92 -9.39 6.35
CA ALA A 165 22.33 -10.24 5.33
C ALA A 165 20.80 -10.29 5.45
N GLY A 166 20.28 -10.45 6.66
CA GLY A 166 18.84 -10.34 6.96
C GLY A 166 18.25 -9.01 6.50
N LEU A 167 18.85 -7.89 6.88
CA LEU A 167 18.40 -6.54 6.52
C LEU A 167 18.33 -6.33 5.00
N PHE A 168 19.32 -6.80 4.23
CA PHE A 168 19.28 -6.71 2.76
C PHE A 168 18.21 -7.61 2.15
N LEU A 169 18.08 -8.87 2.61
CA LEU A 169 17.03 -9.78 2.14
C LEU A 169 15.64 -9.22 2.44
N GLY A 170 15.42 -8.76 3.68
CA GLY A 170 14.17 -8.13 4.09
C GLY A 170 13.89 -6.81 3.37
N GLY A 171 14.92 -6.00 3.15
CA GLY A 171 14.82 -4.74 2.41
C GLY A 171 14.46 -4.91 0.93
N MET A 172 14.88 -6.01 0.32
CA MET A 172 14.58 -6.36 -1.08
C MET A 172 13.13 -6.85 -1.26
N LEU A 173 12.57 -7.56 -0.29
CA LEU A 173 11.28 -8.26 -0.43
C LEU A 173 10.11 -7.32 -0.78
N PRO A 174 9.91 -6.16 -0.13
CA PRO A 174 8.91 -5.18 -0.54
C PRO A 174 8.99 -4.74 -2.00
N PHE A 175 10.20 -4.55 -2.55
CA PHE A 175 10.36 -4.16 -3.96
C PHE A 175 9.96 -5.29 -4.92
N LEU A 176 10.39 -6.53 -4.64
CA LEU A 176 10.02 -7.69 -5.45
C LEU A 176 8.51 -7.97 -5.38
N PHE A 177 7.92 -7.87 -4.19
CA PHE A 177 6.49 -8.05 -3.94
C PHE A 177 5.66 -7.01 -4.70
N SER A 178 6.00 -5.72 -4.59
CA SER A 178 5.33 -4.65 -5.33
C SER A 178 5.52 -4.78 -6.85
N SER A 179 6.72 -5.14 -7.31
CA SER A 179 7.00 -5.38 -8.73
C SER A 179 6.14 -6.52 -9.30
N TYR A 180 5.99 -7.62 -8.55
CA TYR A 180 5.12 -8.72 -8.93
C TYR A 180 3.65 -8.27 -9.03
N LEU A 181 3.14 -7.60 -8.00
CA LEU A 181 1.74 -7.13 -7.95
C LEU A 181 1.42 -6.14 -9.08
N MET A 182 2.29 -5.16 -9.32
CA MET A 182 2.13 -4.24 -10.46
C MET A 182 2.11 -4.99 -11.80
N SER A 183 3.00 -5.96 -11.97
CA SER A 183 3.08 -6.76 -13.20
C SER A 183 1.84 -7.64 -13.39
N ALA A 184 1.27 -8.18 -12.32
CA ALA A 184 0.02 -8.94 -12.34
C ALA A 184 -1.18 -8.07 -12.75
N VAL A 185 -1.31 -6.87 -12.16
CA VAL A 185 -2.35 -5.91 -12.57
C VAL A 185 -2.17 -5.49 -14.03
N GLY A 186 -0.93 -5.24 -14.47
CA GLY A 186 -0.64 -4.90 -15.88
C GLY A 186 -1.06 -5.99 -16.87
N ARG A 187 -0.82 -7.28 -16.54
CA ARG A 187 -1.29 -8.42 -17.34
C ARG A 187 -2.82 -8.48 -17.41
N ALA A 188 -3.49 -8.42 -16.25
CA ALA A 188 -4.95 -8.49 -16.17
C ALA A 188 -5.62 -7.31 -16.89
N ALA A 189 -5.09 -6.09 -16.74
CA ALA A 189 -5.58 -4.90 -17.40
C ALA A 189 -5.46 -4.99 -18.93
N PHE A 190 -4.37 -5.57 -19.45
CA PHE A 190 -4.21 -5.81 -20.88
C PHE A 190 -5.28 -6.76 -21.43
N GLU A 191 -5.55 -7.89 -20.74
CA GLU A 191 -6.60 -8.83 -21.13
C GLU A 191 -8.00 -8.19 -21.12
N VAL A 192 -8.31 -7.36 -20.10
CA VAL A 192 -9.58 -6.61 -20.04
C VAL A 192 -9.69 -5.58 -21.17
N VAL A 193 -8.63 -4.84 -21.48
CA VAL A 193 -8.63 -3.83 -22.56
C VAL A 193 -8.86 -4.48 -23.92
N GLU A 194 -8.21 -5.61 -24.22
CA GLU A 194 -8.43 -6.32 -25.48
C GLU A 194 -9.82 -6.95 -25.57
N GLU A 195 -10.38 -7.47 -24.48
CA GLU A 195 -11.77 -7.97 -24.45
C GLU A 195 -12.80 -6.84 -24.65
N VAL A 196 -12.63 -5.68 -24.01
CA VAL A 196 -13.51 -4.51 -24.22
C VAL A 196 -13.42 -4.02 -25.67
N ARG A 197 -12.21 -3.96 -26.25
CA ARG A 197 -12.00 -3.62 -27.67
C ARG A 197 -12.64 -4.65 -28.61
N ARG A 198 -12.56 -5.93 -28.27
CA ARG A 198 -13.21 -7.02 -29.01
C ARG A 198 -14.73 -6.82 -29.03
N GLN A 199 -15.35 -6.59 -27.87
CA GLN A 199 -16.79 -6.33 -27.78
C GLN A 199 -17.22 -5.11 -28.61
N PHE A 200 -16.51 -3.97 -28.52
CA PHE A 200 -16.82 -2.78 -29.33
C PHE A 200 -16.65 -3.00 -30.84
N ARG A 201 -15.75 -3.89 -31.28
CA ARG A 201 -15.51 -4.19 -32.70
C ARG A 201 -16.50 -5.18 -33.28
N GLU A 202 -16.88 -6.20 -32.50
CA GLU A 202 -17.60 -7.37 -33.00
C GLU A 202 -19.10 -7.35 -32.70
N ILE A 203 -19.52 -6.71 -31.59
CA ILE A 203 -20.92 -6.68 -31.16
C ILE A 203 -21.56 -5.36 -31.64
N LYS A 204 -22.20 -5.44 -32.80
CA LYS A 204 -23.00 -4.33 -33.36
C LYS A 204 -24.08 -3.89 -32.37
N GLY A 205 -24.25 -2.57 -32.20
CA GLY A 205 -25.26 -1.99 -31.32
C GLY A 205 -24.73 -1.56 -29.94
N ILE A 206 -23.51 -1.95 -29.53
CA ILE A 206 -22.98 -1.53 -28.21
C ILE A 206 -22.68 -0.02 -28.18
N MET A 207 -21.98 0.51 -29.18
CA MET A 207 -21.64 1.94 -29.24
C MET A 207 -22.86 2.82 -29.48
N GLU A 208 -23.91 2.24 -30.08
CA GLU A 208 -25.22 2.85 -30.30
C GLU A 208 -26.17 2.70 -29.09
N GLY A 209 -25.76 2.02 -28.02
CA GLY A 209 -26.57 1.79 -26.82
C GLY A 209 -27.76 0.83 -26.99
N THR A 210 -27.82 0.10 -28.11
CA THR A 210 -28.93 -0.81 -28.46
C THR A 210 -28.67 -2.28 -28.15
N ALA A 211 -27.40 -2.68 -27.98
CA ALA A 211 -27.00 -4.03 -27.57
C ALA A 211 -26.34 -4.02 -26.18
N LYS A 212 -26.55 -5.09 -25.40
CA LYS A 212 -25.95 -5.25 -24.07
C LYS A 212 -24.53 -5.83 -24.16
N PRO A 213 -23.53 -5.24 -23.47
CA PRO A 213 -22.18 -5.81 -23.34
C PRO A 213 -22.15 -7.17 -22.62
N GLU A 214 -21.11 -7.96 -22.87
CA GLU A 214 -20.85 -9.25 -22.19
C GLU A 214 -20.09 -9.02 -20.87
N TYR A 215 -20.71 -8.36 -19.88
CA TYR A 215 -20.07 -8.02 -18.60
C TYR A 215 -19.36 -9.21 -17.92
N GLY A 216 -19.96 -10.41 -18.00
CA GLY A 216 -19.43 -11.64 -17.41
C GLY A 216 -18.05 -12.04 -17.95
N LYS A 217 -17.67 -11.64 -19.18
CA LYS A 217 -16.35 -11.89 -19.75
C LYS A 217 -15.25 -11.15 -19.00
N CYS A 218 -15.45 -9.84 -18.79
CA CYS A 218 -14.52 -9.01 -18.03
C CYS A 218 -14.41 -9.49 -16.57
N VAL A 219 -15.53 -9.87 -15.95
CA VAL A 219 -15.54 -10.44 -14.59
C VAL A 219 -14.76 -11.76 -14.50
N ASP A 220 -14.92 -12.67 -15.47
CA ASP A 220 -14.20 -13.95 -15.53
C ASP A 220 -12.69 -13.76 -15.69
N ILE A 221 -12.26 -12.82 -16.55
CA ILE A 221 -10.85 -12.44 -16.74
C ILE A 221 -10.24 -11.98 -15.41
N VAL A 222 -10.81 -10.94 -14.77
CA VAL A 222 -10.23 -10.40 -13.53
C VAL A 222 -10.28 -11.40 -12.37
N THR A 223 -11.30 -12.24 -12.31
CA THR A 223 -11.43 -13.29 -11.28
C THR A 223 -10.34 -14.34 -11.42
N LYS A 224 -10.13 -14.87 -12.63
CA LYS A 224 -9.08 -15.86 -12.91
C LYS A 224 -7.68 -15.29 -12.69
N ALA A 225 -7.44 -14.05 -13.14
CA ALA A 225 -6.18 -13.37 -12.91
C ALA A 225 -5.91 -13.18 -11.42
N ALA A 226 -6.87 -12.64 -10.64
CA ALA A 226 -6.70 -12.41 -9.21
C ALA A 226 -6.39 -13.70 -8.43
N LEU A 227 -7.16 -14.77 -8.66
CA LEU A 227 -6.95 -16.06 -7.99
C LEU A 227 -5.58 -16.68 -8.30
N LYS A 228 -5.15 -16.63 -9.58
CA LYS A 228 -3.85 -17.15 -10.00
C LYS A 228 -2.70 -16.32 -9.42
N GLU A 229 -2.77 -15.00 -9.59
CA GLU A 229 -1.67 -14.09 -9.31
C GLU A 229 -1.46 -13.84 -7.81
N MET A 230 -2.49 -13.97 -6.96
CA MET A 230 -2.36 -13.82 -5.50
C MET A 230 -1.52 -14.93 -4.83
N THR A 231 -1.34 -16.07 -5.51
CA THR A 231 -0.61 -17.23 -4.97
C THR A 231 0.86 -16.92 -4.68
N VAL A 232 1.56 -16.24 -5.59
CA VAL A 232 3.00 -15.95 -5.45
C VAL A 232 3.29 -14.93 -4.33
N PRO A 233 2.59 -13.78 -4.22
CA PRO A 233 2.68 -12.88 -3.06
C PRO A 233 2.46 -13.58 -1.71
N ALA A 234 1.49 -14.49 -1.61
CA ALA A 234 1.23 -15.25 -0.39
C ALA A 234 2.39 -16.21 -0.04
N ILE A 235 2.92 -16.92 -1.04
CA ILE A 235 4.12 -17.77 -0.86
C ILE A 235 5.31 -16.93 -0.41
N ILE A 236 5.56 -15.76 -1.02
CA ILE A 236 6.65 -14.86 -0.61
C ILE A 236 6.51 -14.47 0.87
N ALA A 237 5.32 -14.06 1.32
CA ALA A 237 5.08 -13.63 2.70
C ALA A 237 5.24 -14.74 3.74
N ILE A 238 4.95 -16.00 3.40
CA ILE A 238 5.01 -17.14 4.33
C ILE A 238 6.37 -17.86 4.25
N ALA A 239 6.86 -18.14 3.04
CA ALA A 239 8.07 -18.94 2.85
C ALA A 239 9.34 -18.17 3.19
N SER A 240 9.42 -16.86 2.92
CA SER A 240 10.63 -16.06 3.18
C SER A 240 11.07 -16.04 4.65
N PRO A 241 10.21 -15.74 5.65
CA PRO A 241 10.63 -15.76 7.06
C PRO A 241 11.00 -17.18 7.53
N LEU A 242 10.30 -18.22 7.06
CA LEU A 242 10.62 -19.61 7.39
C LEU A 242 11.97 -20.03 6.78
N ALA A 243 12.21 -19.73 5.51
CA ALA A 243 13.45 -20.05 4.82
C ALA A 243 14.65 -19.37 5.49
N VAL A 244 14.58 -18.05 5.74
CA VAL A 244 15.67 -17.33 6.41
C VAL A 244 15.85 -17.81 7.85
N GLY A 245 14.76 -18.05 8.59
CA GLY A 245 14.83 -18.60 9.95
C GLY A 245 15.51 -19.96 10.03
N TYR A 246 15.07 -20.93 9.23
CA TYR A 246 15.65 -22.28 9.29
C TYR A 246 17.04 -22.37 8.64
N ILE A 247 17.32 -21.63 7.56
CA ILE A 247 18.61 -21.69 6.85
C ILE A 247 19.69 -20.84 7.54
N LEU A 248 19.39 -19.57 7.83
CA LEU A 248 20.35 -18.58 8.34
C LEU A 248 20.22 -18.29 9.84
N GLY A 249 19.15 -18.78 10.48
CA GLY A 249 18.96 -18.70 11.93
C GLY A 249 18.11 -17.52 12.40
N PRO A 250 17.77 -17.50 13.70
CA PRO A 250 16.86 -16.49 14.28
C PRO A 250 17.44 -15.06 14.24
N VAL A 251 18.76 -14.93 14.23
CA VAL A 251 19.45 -13.62 14.16
C VAL A 251 19.25 -12.98 12.78
N ALA A 252 19.51 -13.73 11.70
CA ALA A 252 19.26 -13.30 10.33
C ALA A 252 17.78 -13.02 10.07
N LEU A 253 16.88 -13.84 10.62
CA LEU A 253 15.44 -13.61 10.54
C LEU A 253 15.03 -12.28 11.19
N GLY A 254 15.57 -11.93 12.36
CA GLY A 254 15.32 -10.62 12.98
C GLY A 254 15.79 -9.45 12.10
N GLY A 255 16.96 -9.58 11.46
CA GLY A 255 17.42 -8.62 10.46
C GLY A 255 16.43 -8.48 9.29
N LEU A 256 15.89 -9.59 8.78
CA LEU A 256 14.89 -9.58 7.72
C LEU A 256 13.58 -8.90 8.14
N LEU A 257 13.09 -9.14 9.36
CA LEU A 257 11.89 -8.47 9.87
C LEU A 257 12.06 -6.94 9.89
N VAL A 258 13.18 -6.46 10.43
CA VAL A 258 13.50 -5.02 10.45
C VAL A 258 13.64 -4.45 9.03
N GLY A 259 14.31 -5.18 8.12
CA GLY A 259 14.46 -4.77 6.72
C GLY A 259 13.13 -4.60 6.00
N VAL A 260 12.21 -5.56 6.18
CA VAL A 260 10.84 -5.52 5.64
C VAL A 260 10.04 -4.36 6.23
N ILE A 261 10.14 -4.11 7.54
CA ILE A 261 9.44 -3.01 8.21
C ILE A 261 9.89 -1.65 7.63
N VAL A 262 11.20 -1.39 7.60
CA VAL A 262 11.73 -0.08 7.20
C VAL A 262 11.46 0.21 5.71
N THR A 263 11.78 -0.72 4.82
CA THR A 263 11.61 -0.51 3.37
C THR A 263 10.15 -0.61 2.95
N GLY A 264 9.39 -1.56 3.53
CA GLY A 264 7.97 -1.75 3.24
C GLY A 264 7.13 -0.55 3.69
N LEU A 265 7.43 0.06 4.84
CA LEU A 265 6.78 1.30 5.29
C LEU A 265 6.97 2.44 4.28
N LEU A 266 8.22 2.71 3.89
CA LEU A 266 8.55 3.78 2.96
C LEU A 266 7.86 3.57 1.61
N LEU A 267 7.96 2.37 1.05
CA LEU A 267 7.36 2.01 -0.23
C LEU A 267 5.83 2.03 -0.18
N ALA A 268 5.21 1.58 0.91
CA ALA A 268 3.75 1.63 1.10
C ALA A 268 3.22 3.07 1.11
N ILE A 269 3.87 3.99 1.86
CA ILE A 269 3.49 5.40 1.89
C ILE A 269 3.69 6.04 0.52
N GLN A 270 4.84 5.82 -0.12
CA GLN A 270 5.17 6.36 -1.43
C GLN A 270 4.14 5.95 -2.49
N MET A 271 3.86 4.64 -2.59
CA MET A 271 2.96 4.11 -3.63
C MET A 271 1.52 4.57 -3.40
N THR A 272 1.04 4.50 -2.15
CA THR A 272 -0.32 4.92 -1.79
C THR A 272 -0.54 6.40 -2.02
N SER A 273 0.36 7.25 -1.54
CA SER A 273 0.22 8.71 -1.62
C SER A 273 0.49 9.24 -3.02
N GLY A 274 1.48 8.68 -3.74
CA GLY A 274 1.76 9.03 -5.13
C GLY A 274 0.59 8.66 -6.06
N GLY A 275 0.04 7.44 -5.92
CA GLY A 275 -1.14 7.02 -6.67
C GLY A 275 -2.37 7.88 -6.41
N ALA A 276 -2.66 8.21 -5.15
CA ALA A 276 -3.76 9.13 -4.81
C ALA A 276 -3.51 10.57 -5.31
N ALA A 277 -2.25 11.01 -5.39
CA ALA A 277 -1.90 12.32 -5.92
C ALA A 277 -2.10 12.41 -7.44
N TRP A 278 -1.87 11.32 -8.20
CA TRP A 278 -2.20 11.25 -9.62
C TRP A 278 -3.71 11.30 -9.88
N ASP A 279 -4.52 10.51 -9.16
CA ASP A 279 -6.00 10.55 -9.27
C ASP A 279 -6.53 11.97 -9.02
N ASN A 280 -6.13 12.58 -7.92
CA ASN A 280 -6.59 13.92 -7.58
C ASN A 280 -6.01 15.00 -8.51
N ALA A 281 -4.87 14.77 -9.17
CA ALA A 281 -4.39 15.66 -10.23
C ALA A 281 -5.25 15.57 -11.50
N LYS A 282 -5.70 14.36 -11.88
CA LYS A 282 -6.71 14.16 -12.93
C LYS A 282 -8.02 14.86 -12.55
N LYS A 283 -8.57 14.59 -11.35
CA LYS A 283 -9.81 15.23 -10.85
C LYS A 283 -9.71 16.76 -10.78
N TYR A 284 -8.55 17.32 -10.49
CA TYR A 284 -8.33 18.78 -10.52
C TYR A 284 -8.48 19.36 -11.94
N ILE A 285 -7.97 18.68 -12.97
CA ILE A 285 -8.16 19.07 -14.37
C ILE A 285 -9.61 18.87 -14.80
N GLU A 286 -10.26 17.79 -14.38
CA GLU A 286 -11.67 17.49 -14.70
C GLU A 286 -12.65 18.58 -14.21
N LYS A 287 -12.31 19.29 -13.13
CA LYS A 287 -13.01 20.49 -12.62
C LYS A 287 -12.81 21.76 -13.48
N GLY A 288 -12.26 21.64 -14.69
CA GLY A 288 -12.09 22.74 -15.66
C GLY A 288 -10.71 23.41 -15.65
N ASN A 289 -9.82 23.05 -14.72
CA ASN A 289 -8.44 23.57 -14.72
C ASN A 289 -7.67 23.04 -15.94
N TYR A 290 -6.73 23.82 -16.47
CA TYR A 290 -5.85 23.44 -17.59
C TYR A 290 -6.56 22.86 -18.82
N GLY A 291 -7.80 23.29 -19.11
CA GLY A 291 -8.55 22.91 -20.31
C GLY A 291 -9.64 21.85 -20.11
N GLY A 292 -9.82 21.30 -18.90
CA GLY A 292 -10.96 20.44 -18.60
C GLY A 292 -10.88 19.01 -19.18
N LYS A 293 -11.98 18.25 -19.04
CA LYS A 293 -12.13 16.90 -19.61
C LYS A 293 -11.83 16.89 -21.12
N LYS A 294 -11.21 15.80 -21.62
CA LYS A 294 -10.82 15.55 -23.03
C LYS A 294 -9.67 16.42 -23.58
N SER A 295 -9.19 17.42 -22.83
CA SER A 295 -7.98 18.18 -23.17
C SER A 295 -6.72 17.29 -23.16
N ASP A 296 -5.63 17.72 -23.81
CA ASP A 296 -4.37 16.98 -23.78
C ASP A 296 -3.75 16.89 -22.36
N PRO A 297 -3.82 17.93 -21.50
CA PRO A 297 -3.46 17.80 -20.09
C PRO A 297 -4.33 16.78 -19.33
N HIS A 298 -5.62 16.66 -19.65
CA HIS A 298 -6.49 15.62 -19.07
C HIS A 298 -6.05 14.22 -19.49
N LYS A 299 -5.78 13.99 -20.78
CA LYS A 299 -5.24 12.71 -21.27
C LYS A 299 -3.93 12.35 -20.57
N ALA A 300 -3.03 13.32 -20.39
CA ALA A 300 -1.77 13.11 -19.67
C ALA A 300 -1.98 12.74 -18.19
N ALA A 301 -2.96 13.35 -17.52
CA ALA A 301 -3.29 13.03 -16.14
C ALA A 301 -4.00 11.67 -15.98
N VAL A 302 -4.82 11.25 -16.96
CA VAL A 302 -5.40 9.90 -17.01
C VAL A 302 -4.29 8.84 -17.14
N VAL A 303 -3.24 9.09 -17.93
CA VAL A 303 -2.07 8.18 -17.98
C VAL A 303 -1.36 8.11 -16.62
N GLY A 304 -1.19 9.24 -15.93
CA GLY A 304 -0.64 9.26 -14.56
C GLY A 304 -1.50 8.46 -13.56
N ASP A 305 -2.82 8.62 -13.62
CA ASP A 305 -3.77 7.93 -12.74
C ASP A 305 -3.78 6.41 -12.98
N THR A 306 -3.74 5.95 -14.23
CA THR A 306 -3.64 4.52 -14.57
C THR A 306 -2.32 3.87 -14.16
N VAL A 307 -1.23 4.65 -14.03
CA VAL A 307 0.01 4.21 -13.35
C VAL A 307 -0.18 4.19 -11.82
N GLY A 308 -0.97 5.13 -11.30
CA GLY A 308 -1.34 5.27 -9.89
C GLY A 308 -2.29 4.21 -9.34
N ASP A 309 -3.14 3.58 -10.17
CA ASP A 309 -4.09 2.53 -9.76
C ASP A 309 -3.40 1.32 -9.10
N PRO A 310 -2.49 0.56 -9.77
CA PRO A 310 -1.79 -0.56 -9.14
C PRO A 310 -0.92 -0.11 -7.95
N PHE A 311 -0.50 1.16 -7.94
CA PHE A 311 0.22 1.80 -6.83
C PHE A 311 -0.65 1.94 -5.58
N LYS A 312 -1.83 2.58 -5.68
CA LYS A 312 -2.67 2.97 -4.54
C LYS A 312 -3.70 1.92 -4.11
N ASP A 313 -4.06 0.99 -4.99
CA ASP A 313 -5.15 0.02 -4.75
C ASP A 313 -4.68 -1.44 -4.81
N THR A 314 -3.41 -1.72 -5.12
CA THR A 314 -2.85 -3.08 -5.05
C THR A 314 -1.55 -3.13 -4.25
N ALA A 315 -0.44 -2.64 -4.81
CA ALA A 315 0.89 -2.84 -4.23
C ALA A 315 1.09 -2.07 -2.92
N GLY A 316 0.81 -0.77 -2.90
CA GLY A 316 1.00 0.09 -1.71
C GLY A 316 0.25 -0.42 -0.47
N PRO A 317 -1.06 -0.70 -0.53
CA PRO A 317 -1.80 -1.27 0.59
C PRO A 317 -1.35 -2.69 0.96
N ALA A 318 -1.03 -3.55 -0.02
CA ALA A 318 -0.66 -4.95 0.26
C ALA A 318 0.66 -5.11 1.02
N LEU A 319 1.57 -4.12 0.95
CA LEU A 319 2.79 -4.10 1.76
C LEU A 319 2.52 -4.08 3.27
N ASN A 320 1.40 -3.50 3.73
CA ASN A 320 0.95 -3.58 5.13
C ASN A 320 0.76 -5.05 5.55
N SER A 321 0.04 -5.80 4.71
CA SER A 321 -0.21 -7.23 4.91
C SER A 321 1.07 -8.05 4.84
N LEU A 322 1.99 -7.74 3.91
CA LEU A 322 3.31 -8.38 3.83
C LEU A 322 4.07 -8.22 5.16
N ILE A 323 4.21 -6.99 5.65
CA ILE A 323 4.92 -6.69 6.91
C ILE A 323 4.30 -7.47 8.07
N LYS A 324 2.98 -7.42 8.23
CA LYS A 324 2.27 -8.09 9.33
C LYS A 324 2.38 -9.61 9.25
N VAL A 325 2.08 -10.21 8.10
CA VAL A 325 2.14 -11.67 7.91
C VAL A 325 3.55 -12.20 8.17
N MET A 326 4.59 -11.55 7.63
CA MET A 326 5.97 -11.97 7.85
C MET A 326 6.38 -11.94 9.33
N ASN A 327 6.04 -10.86 10.05
CA ASN A 327 6.30 -10.76 11.49
C ASN A 327 5.49 -11.78 12.30
N THR A 328 4.22 -12.01 11.97
CA THR A 328 3.37 -13.00 12.64
C THR A 328 3.86 -14.43 12.40
N ILE A 329 4.25 -14.80 11.18
CA ILE A 329 4.81 -16.12 10.86
C ILE A 329 6.14 -16.31 11.61
N ALA A 330 7.03 -15.31 11.59
CA ALA A 330 8.29 -15.38 12.33
C ALA A 330 8.07 -15.56 13.84
N LEU A 331 7.10 -14.86 14.44
CA LEU A 331 6.73 -15.01 15.86
C LEU A 331 6.17 -16.40 16.17
N ILE A 332 5.22 -16.91 15.38
CA ILE A 332 4.60 -18.24 15.58
C ILE A 332 5.66 -19.35 15.56
N PHE A 333 6.66 -19.23 14.68
CA PHE A 333 7.72 -20.24 14.55
C PHE A 333 8.99 -19.90 15.34
N ALA A 334 9.03 -18.81 16.12
CA ALA A 334 10.23 -18.32 16.81
C ALA A 334 10.89 -19.38 17.70
N ALA A 335 10.12 -20.05 18.56
CA ALA A 335 10.63 -21.09 19.47
C ALA A 335 11.13 -22.37 18.77
N SER A 336 10.66 -22.63 17.53
CA SER A 336 11.13 -23.72 16.66
C SER A 336 12.42 -23.32 15.94
N ILE A 337 12.42 -22.14 15.32
CA ILE A 337 13.56 -21.56 14.61
C ILE A 337 14.75 -21.33 15.56
N ALA A 338 14.50 -20.90 16.79
CA ALA A 338 15.55 -20.77 17.82
C ALA A 338 16.14 -22.11 18.28
N ALA A 339 15.43 -23.23 18.08
CA ALA A 339 15.90 -24.57 18.46
C ALA A 339 16.49 -25.39 17.30
N HIS A 340 16.08 -25.11 16.07
CA HIS A 340 16.36 -25.95 14.89
C HIS A 340 16.80 -25.18 13.64
N GLY A 341 16.84 -23.84 13.69
CA GLY A 341 17.29 -22.99 12.60
C GLY A 341 18.80 -22.72 12.61
N GLY A 342 19.29 -22.13 11.53
CA GLY A 342 20.72 -21.90 11.30
C GLY A 342 21.43 -23.08 10.63
N LEU A 343 20.72 -23.87 9.80
CA LEU A 343 21.25 -25.05 9.09
C LEU A 343 22.54 -24.79 8.29
N ILE A 344 22.76 -23.54 7.84
CA ILE A 344 23.95 -23.10 7.08
C ILE A 344 24.61 -21.88 7.78
N ALA A 345 24.22 -21.58 9.02
CA ALA A 345 24.89 -20.55 9.81
C ALA A 345 26.28 -21.06 10.23
N LEU A 346 27.31 -20.62 9.52
CA LEU A 346 28.70 -20.96 9.81
C LEU A 346 29.17 -20.26 11.10
N VAL A 347 29.17 -21.05 12.19
CA VAL A 347 29.72 -20.76 13.54
C VAL A 347 28.85 -19.84 14.41
#